data_AF-A0A4W5LNT2-F1
#
_entry.id   AF-A0A4W5LNT2-F1
#
_cell.length_a   1.000
_cell.length_b   1.000
_cell.length_c   1.000
_cell.angle_alpha   90.00
_cell.angle_beta   90.00
_cell.angle_gamma   90.00
#
_symmetry.space_group_name_H-M   'P 1'
#
loop_
_entity.id
_entity.type
_entity.pdbx_description
1 polymer ?
#
loop_
_entity_poly.entity_id
_entity_poly.type
_entity_poly.pdbx_seq_one_letter_code
_entity_poly.pdbx_strand_id
1 'polypeptide(L)'
;MLFEHMATNYRLEFTSLVAFSSLWELLVPFTRDYNTLQEALSNLEDYDKTCLEAALHGVSNVVQQEWGHACPTQVIYQAMILIDLDVLLYVLYTAIPHQAVNEYIKLNYVTNCVPDLEIVGFIEIGDISSPPVMSRHLVLPIAVNKEVDDVGPGTTEEPEEETSANQQAGKVPNFCVLLHGSLKVEGMVALVQLGPEWYGMLYSQADSKKKSNLMMSLFEPGPEPLPWLGKVSQLGPISDAAENPYGEDDSKSPFPLQPKIKRSYAQNVTVWIKASGLQTDVQKILRNARKLPEKTQTFYKVVTRESAGMDTLLFMFSRLKMVENMEVESIHSIMDVN
;
A
#
# COMPACT_ATOMS: atom_id res chain seq x y z
N MET A 1 18.25 -29.16 -5.04
CA MET A 1 16.82 -29.21 -5.45
C MET A 1 16.03 -27.95 -5.08
N LEU A 2 15.81 -27.58 -3.80
CA LEU A 2 15.02 -26.36 -3.49
C LEU A 2 15.67 -25.06 -4.00
N PHE A 3 16.93 -24.81 -3.67
CA PHE A 3 17.62 -23.57 -4.08
C PHE A 3 17.77 -23.47 -5.61
N GLU A 4 18.04 -24.58 -6.30
CA GLU A 4 18.07 -24.63 -7.78
C GLU A 4 16.71 -24.30 -8.40
N HIS A 5 15.62 -24.84 -7.82
CA HIS A 5 14.26 -24.55 -8.26
C HIS A 5 13.89 -23.07 -8.05
N MET A 6 14.24 -22.51 -6.89
CA MET A 6 14.01 -21.10 -6.57
C MET A 6 14.85 -20.17 -7.47
N ALA A 7 16.11 -20.52 -7.72
CA ALA A 7 16.99 -19.80 -8.64
C ALA A 7 16.47 -19.82 -10.09
N THR A 8 15.71 -20.84 -10.48
CA THR A 8 15.14 -20.94 -11.83
C THR A 8 13.80 -20.22 -11.93
N ASN A 9 12.88 -20.51 -11.01
CA ASN A 9 11.47 -20.16 -11.13
C ASN A 9 11.03 -18.96 -10.25
N TYR A 10 11.76 -18.67 -9.17
CA TYR A 10 11.39 -17.68 -8.16
C TYR A 10 12.55 -16.71 -7.84
N ARG A 11 13.28 -16.27 -8.87
CA ARG A 11 14.51 -15.43 -8.80
C ARG A 11 14.41 -14.14 -7.97
N LEU A 12 13.19 -13.69 -7.67
CA LEU A 12 12.93 -12.43 -6.96
C LEU A 12 12.71 -12.62 -5.46
N GLU A 13 12.51 -13.85 -5.01
CA GLU A 13 12.28 -14.18 -3.61
C GLU A 13 13.57 -13.98 -2.81
N PHE A 14 13.44 -13.33 -1.65
CA PHE A 14 14.55 -13.23 -0.71
C PHE A 14 14.54 -14.45 0.20
N THR A 15 15.68 -15.11 0.32
CA THR A 15 15.84 -16.29 1.16
C THR A 15 17.00 -16.06 2.13
N SER A 16 16.80 -16.42 3.40
CA SER A 16 17.85 -16.44 4.43
C SER A 16 18.05 -17.87 4.92
N LEU A 17 19.23 -18.14 5.48
CA LEU A 17 19.57 -19.44 6.06
C LEU A 17 19.95 -19.25 7.53
N VAL A 18 19.19 -19.91 8.40
CA VAL A 18 19.43 -19.92 9.85
C VAL A 18 19.73 -21.36 10.26
N ALA A 19 20.86 -21.55 10.94
CA ALA A 19 21.18 -22.81 11.60
C ALA A 19 20.80 -22.72 13.07
N PHE A 20 20.36 -23.84 13.64
CA PHE A 20 20.05 -23.90 15.06
C PHE A 20 20.40 -25.27 15.65
N SER A 21 20.90 -25.24 16.87
CA SER A 21 21.08 -26.36 17.78
C SER A 21 20.74 -25.84 19.18
N SER A 22 21.67 -25.79 20.12
CA SER A 22 21.44 -25.24 21.46
C SER A 22 21.32 -23.72 21.45
N LEU A 23 22.02 -23.12 20.49
CA LEU A 23 21.94 -21.72 20.07
C LEU A 23 21.47 -21.67 18.61
N TRP A 24 21.10 -20.48 18.14
CA TRP A 24 20.81 -20.24 16.73
C TRP A 24 21.80 -19.23 16.16
N GLU A 25 22.11 -19.37 14.89
CA GLU A 25 22.99 -18.48 14.15
C GLU A 25 22.40 -18.19 12.76
N LEU A 26 22.48 -16.93 12.34
CA LEU A 26 22.16 -16.52 10.98
C LEU A 26 23.38 -16.78 10.09
N LEU A 27 23.37 -17.88 9.34
CA LEU A 27 24.46 -18.24 8.43
C LEU A 27 24.50 -17.34 7.20
N VAL A 28 23.32 -17.07 6.63
CA VAL A 28 23.18 -16.22 5.44
C VAL A 28 22.00 -15.28 5.65
N PRO A 29 22.21 -13.94 5.63
CA PRO A 29 21.13 -12.97 5.68
C PRO A 29 20.26 -13.07 4.42
N PHE A 30 19.13 -12.35 4.38
CA PHE A 30 18.24 -12.38 3.22
C PHE A 30 18.98 -11.99 1.93
N THR A 31 19.00 -12.92 0.98
CA THR A 31 19.67 -12.77 -0.31
C THR A 31 18.86 -13.41 -1.43
N ARG A 32 19.16 -13.00 -2.67
CA ARG A 32 18.70 -13.66 -3.90
C ARG A 32 19.79 -14.52 -4.54
N ASP A 33 21.00 -14.50 -3.96
CA ASP A 33 22.12 -15.29 -4.44
C ASP A 33 22.04 -16.71 -3.86
N TYR A 34 21.35 -17.58 -4.58
CA TYR A 34 21.16 -18.98 -4.19
C TYR A 34 22.47 -19.79 -4.18
N ASN A 35 23.54 -19.34 -4.83
CA ASN A 35 24.83 -20.03 -4.77
C ASN A 35 25.44 -19.89 -3.38
N THR A 36 25.38 -18.69 -2.79
CA THR A 36 25.88 -18.46 -1.42
C THR A 36 25.12 -19.28 -0.38
N LEU A 37 23.81 -19.46 -0.56
CA LEU A 37 22.97 -20.31 0.28
C LEU A 37 23.35 -21.79 0.17
N GLN A 38 23.67 -22.26 -1.04
CA GLN A 38 24.09 -23.63 -1.29
C GLN A 38 25.51 -23.92 -0.77
N GLU A 39 26.43 -22.97 -0.90
CA GLU A 39 27.77 -23.05 -0.32
C GLU A 39 27.72 -23.08 1.22
N ALA A 40 26.91 -22.22 1.84
CA ALA A 40 26.74 -22.21 3.28
C ALA A 40 26.13 -23.53 3.80
N LEU A 41 25.18 -24.12 3.06
CA LEU A 41 24.61 -25.42 3.41
C LEU A 41 25.62 -26.56 3.31
N SER A 42 26.58 -26.47 2.38
CA SER A 42 27.60 -27.51 2.17
C SER A 42 28.68 -27.50 3.24
N ASN A 43 28.87 -26.36 3.92
CA ASN A 43 29.86 -26.17 4.99
C ASN A 43 29.26 -26.24 6.39
N LEU A 44 28.06 -26.81 6.53
CA LEU A 44 27.37 -26.88 7.81
C LEU A 44 28.10 -27.86 8.75
N GLU A 45 28.38 -27.42 9.98
CA GLU A 45 28.95 -28.28 11.02
C GLU A 45 27.85 -28.99 11.82
N ASP A 46 28.16 -30.17 12.35
CA ASP A 46 27.26 -30.89 13.25
C ASP A 46 27.34 -30.30 14.66
N TYR A 47 26.17 -30.03 15.25
CA TYR A 47 26.05 -29.45 16.59
C TYR A 47 25.26 -30.36 17.55
N ASP A 48 25.17 -29.92 18.80
CA ASP A 48 24.79 -30.71 19.98
C ASP A 48 23.27 -31.01 20.13
N LYS A 49 22.50 -30.07 20.71
CA LYS A 49 21.14 -30.28 21.21
C LYS A 49 20.19 -29.26 20.59
N THR A 50 19.13 -29.72 19.94
CA THR A 50 18.12 -28.85 19.34
C THR A 50 17.33 -28.00 20.35
N CYS A 51 17.29 -26.68 20.15
CA CYS A 51 16.48 -25.70 20.88
C CYS A 51 15.60 -24.89 19.91
N LEU A 52 14.42 -25.42 19.61
CA LEU A 52 13.53 -24.86 18.58
C LEU A 52 12.95 -23.49 18.96
N GLU A 53 12.59 -23.28 20.23
CA GLU A 53 11.97 -22.04 20.69
C GLU A 53 12.91 -20.83 20.49
N ALA A 54 14.18 -20.98 20.87
CA ALA A 54 15.19 -19.95 20.66
C ALA A 54 15.40 -19.64 19.17
N ALA A 55 15.40 -20.68 18.33
CA ALA A 55 15.53 -20.54 16.88
C ALA A 55 14.34 -19.79 16.26
N LEU A 56 13.10 -20.13 16.64
CA LEU A 56 11.90 -19.44 16.14
C LEU A 56 11.84 -17.98 16.58
N HIS A 57 12.27 -17.68 17.81
CA HIS A 57 12.42 -16.30 18.25
C HIS A 57 13.50 -15.55 17.44
N GLY A 58 14.61 -16.23 17.11
CA GLY A 58 15.64 -15.71 16.23
C GLY A 58 15.12 -15.41 14.82
N VAL A 59 14.41 -16.35 14.20
CA VAL A 59 13.76 -16.18 12.90
C VAL A 59 12.79 -15.01 12.91
N SER A 60 11.93 -14.90 13.93
CA SER A 60 11.01 -13.77 14.08
C SER A 60 11.75 -12.42 14.12
N ASN A 61 12.87 -12.34 14.86
CA ASN A 61 13.66 -11.12 14.93
C ASN A 61 14.29 -10.77 13.58
N VAL A 62 14.88 -11.75 12.88
CA VAL A 62 15.50 -11.54 11.56
C VAL A 62 14.47 -11.07 10.53
N VAL A 63 13.27 -11.67 10.52
CA VAL A 63 12.18 -11.26 9.62
C VAL A 63 11.70 -9.85 9.95
N GLN A 64 11.46 -9.54 11.23
CA GLN A 64 10.96 -8.23 11.63
C GLN A 64 11.98 -7.11 11.40
N GLN A 65 13.27 -7.39 11.57
CA GLN A 65 14.33 -6.40 11.32
C GLN A 65 14.42 -6.02 9.84
N GLU A 66 14.23 -6.98 8.93
CA GLU A 66 14.39 -6.76 7.48
C GLU A 66 13.09 -6.33 6.80
N TRP A 67 11.97 -6.98 7.13
CA TRP A 67 10.70 -6.84 6.41
C TRP A 67 9.55 -6.28 7.26
N GLY A 68 9.77 -6.07 8.56
CA GLY A 68 8.74 -5.64 9.50
C GLY A 68 7.66 -6.72 9.73
N HIS A 69 6.42 -6.29 10.01
CA HIS A 69 5.31 -7.19 10.36
C HIS A 69 4.31 -7.43 9.23
N ALA A 70 4.40 -6.66 8.14
CA ALA A 70 3.39 -6.64 7.08
C ALA A 70 3.76 -7.50 5.87
N CYS A 71 5.00 -7.99 5.79
CA CYS A 71 5.44 -8.84 4.68
C CYS A 71 5.15 -10.31 5.01
N PRO A 72 4.34 -11.02 4.21
CA PRO A 72 4.19 -12.46 4.38
C PRO A 72 5.55 -13.13 4.22
N THR A 73 5.92 -13.97 5.17
CA THR A 73 7.17 -14.73 5.15
C THR A 73 6.87 -16.19 5.37
N GLN A 74 7.40 -17.04 4.49
CA GLN A 74 7.29 -18.49 4.63
C GLN A 74 8.53 -19.02 5.35
N VAL A 75 8.32 -19.68 6.50
CA VAL A 75 9.39 -20.35 7.24
C VAL A 75 9.40 -21.83 6.83
N ILE A 76 10.47 -22.26 6.18
CA ILE A 76 10.69 -23.66 5.82
C ILE A 76 11.61 -24.28 6.87
N TYR A 77 11.10 -25.31 7.56
CA TYR A 77 11.83 -26.01 8.60
C TYR A 77 12.29 -27.38 8.11
N GLN A 78 13.58 -27.66 8.20
CA GLN A 78 14.16 -28.97 7.94
C GLN A 78 15.01 -29.38 9.14
N ALA A 79 14.59 -30.45 9.82
CA ALA A 79 15.38 -31.08 10.87
C ALA A 79 15.29 -32.60 10.76
N MET A 80 16.41 -33.28 10.97
CA MET A 80 16.46 -34.72 11.18
C MET A 80 16.58 -34.98 12.67
N ILE A 81 15.50 -35.43 13.30
CA ILE A 81 15.49 -35.74 14.74
C ILE A 81 15.86 -37.21 14.89
N LEU A 82 17.06 -37.51 15.41
CA LEU A 82 17.37 -38.83 15.96
C LEU A 82 16.87 -38.85 17.41
N ILE A 83 15.75 -39.51 17.66
CA ILE A 83 15.35 -39.91 19.02
C ILE A 83 15.89 -41.34 19.21
N ASP A 84 16.60 -41.57 20.31
CA ASP A 84 17.13 -42.88 20.69
C ASP A 84 16.08 -44.00 20.48
N LEU A 85 16.49 -45.03 19.72
CA LEU A 85 15.81 -46.29 19.35
C LEU A 85 14.75 -46.20 18.22
N ASP A 86 15.22 -46.51 16.99
CA ASP A 86 14.52 -47.18 15.88
C ASP A 86 13.17 -46.62 15.37
N VAL A 87 12.96 -45.30 15.37
CA VAL A 87 11.87 -44.67 14.61
C VAL A 87 12.32 -43.38 13.92
N LEU A 88 12.40 -43.41 12.59
CA LEU A 88 12.52 -42.24 11.71
C LEU A 88 11.21 -41.42 11.79
N LEU A 89 11.20 -40.37 12.60
CA LEU A 89 10.10 -39.41 12.63
C LEU A 89 10.45 -38.20 11.75
N TYR A 90 9.94 -38.19 10.51
CA TYR A 90 9.89 -36.98 9.70
C TYR A 90 8.82 -36.05 10.27
N VAL A 91 9.19 -35.11 11.14
CA VAL A 91 8.28 -34.03 11.54
C VAL A 91 8.30 -32.97 10.44
N LEU A 92 7.48 -33.20 9.42
CA LEU A 92 7.24 -32.28 8.33
C LEU A 92 5.95 -31.51 8.64
N TYR A 93 6.03 -30.42 9.42
CA TYR A 93 4.93 -29.43 9.45
C TYR A 93 5.02 -28.50 8.24
N THR A 94 4.88 -29.16 7.09
CA THR A 94 4.19 -28.82 5.85
C THR A 94 4.69 -29.86 4.86
N ALA A 95 4.19 -31.09 5.03
CA ALA A 95 4.36 -32.16 4.07
C ALA A 95 3.58 -31.82 2.80
N ILE A 96 4.18 -30.98 1.99
CA ILE A 96 3.70 -30.70 0.66
C ILE A 96 4.71 -31.35 -0.28
N PRO A 97 4.36 -32.42 -1.01
CA PRO A 97 5.26 -33.00 -2.01
C PRO A 97 5.76 -31.90 -2.95
N HIS A 98 6.97 -32.02 -3.47
CA HIS A 98 7.66 -31.01 -4.28
C HIS A 98 6.77 -30.41 -5.42
N GLN A 99 5.79 -31.19 -5.88
CA GLN A 99 4.78 -30.80 -6.88
C GLN A 99 3.68 -29.87 -6.33
N ALA A 100 3.27 -30.04 -5.07
CA ALA A 100 2.27 -29.20 -4.41
C ALA A 100 2.87 -27.95 -3.76
N VAL A 101 4.19 -27.85 -3.58
CA VAL A 101 4.85 -26.58 -3.19
C VAL A 101 4.62 -25.53 -4.27
N ASN A 102 4.65 -25.94 -5.55
CA ASN A 102 4.30 -25.06 -6.68
C ASN A 102 2.83 -24.63 -6.65
N GLU A 103 1.90 -25.52 -6.26
CA GLU A 103 0.49 -25.15 -6.07
C GLU A 103 0.27 -24.28 -4.83
N TYR A 104 1.00 -24.50 -3.74
CA TYR A 104 0.85 -23.77 -2.47
C TYR A 104 1.51 -22.38 -2.49
N ILE A 105 2.64 -22.24 -3.18
CA ILE A 105 3.25 -20.93 -3.49
C ILE A 105 2.34 -20.19 -4.48
N LYS A 106 1.73 -20.86 -5.47
CA LYS A 106 0.64 -20.24 -6.26
C LYS A 106 -0.58 -19.86 -5.39
N LEU A 107 -0.91 -20.67 -4.38
CA LEU A 107 -2.12 -20.49 -3.57
C LEU A 107 -2.06 -19.29 -2.61
N ASN A 108 -0.89 -18.85 -2.14
CA ASN A 108 -0.82 -17.80 -1.11
C ASN A 108 -0.58 -16.39 -1.64
N TYR A 109 -0.06 -16.22 -2.86
CA TYR A 109 0.36 -14.89 -3.30
C TYR A 109 -0.75 -14.11 -4.03
N VAL A 110 -1.64 -14.77 -4.78
CA VAL A 110 -2.77 -14.12 -5.50
C VAL A 110 -3.90 -15.12 -5.79
N THR A 111 -4.56 -15.69 -4.78
CA THR A 111 -5.55 -16.79 -5.00
C THR A 111 -6.91 -16.39 -5.54
N ASN A 112 -7.23 -15.10 -5.58
CA ASN A 112 -8.59 -14.65 -5.88
C ASN A 112 -8.67 -13.69 -7.07
N CYS A 113 -7.55 -13.34 -7.71
CA CYS A 113 -7.60 -12.50 -8.90
C CYS A 113 -8.03 -13.33 -10.11
N VAL A 114 -8.81 -12.72 -11.00
CA VAL A 114 -9.11 -13.32 -12.30
C VAL A 114 -7.81 -13.56 -13.09
N PRO A 115 -7.72 -14.66 -13.85
CA PRO A 115 -6.51 -15.00 -14.61
C PRO A 115 -6.23 -13.97 -15.72
N ASP A 116 -7.28 -13.35 -16.26
CA ASP A 116 -7.19 -12.32 -17.28
C ASP A 116 -7.29 -10.94 -16.62
N LEU A 117 -6.15 -10.24 -16.54
CA LEU A 117 -6.08 -8.88 -16.02
C LEU A 117 -6.54 -7.87 -17.07
N GLU A 118 -7.78 -7.41 -16.95
CA GLU A 118 -8.35 -6.41 -17.85
C GLU A 118 -8.04 -4.98 -17.37
N ILE A 119 -7.43 -4.18 -18.24
CA ILE A 119 -7.24 -2.74 -18.00
C ILE A 119 -8.54 -2.02 -18.34
N VAL A 120 -9.17 -1.39 -17.36
CA VAL A 120 -10.49 -0.75 -17.49
C VAL A 120 -10.42 0.77 -17.65
N GLY A 121 -9.25 1.37 -17.46
CA GLY A 121 -9.06 2.81 -17.66
C GLY A 121 -7.70 3.32 -17.21
N PHE A 122 -7.46 4.61 -17.41
CA PHE A 122 -6.25 5.31 -16.98
C PHE A 122 -6.64 6.52 -16.14
N ILE A 123 -5.84 6.81 -15.11
CA ILE A 123 -6.03 7.95 -14.20
C ILE A 123 -4.67 8.59 -13.96
N GLU A 124 -4.62 9.91 -13.83
CA GLU A 124 -3.39 10.62 -13.49
C GLU A 124 -2.87 10.21 -12.10
N ILE A 125 -1.54 10.19 -11.95
CA ILE A 125 -0.91 9.88 -10.67
C ILE A 125 -1.27 10.89 -9.57
N GLY A 126 -1.59 12.14 -9.96
CA GLY A 126 -2.08 13.17 -9.04
C GLY A 126 -3.46 12.85 -8.48
N ASP A 127 -4.37 12.33 -9.31
CA ASP A 127 -5.75 12.01 -8.97
C ASP A 127 -5.87 10.73 -8.13
N ILE A 128 -5.09 9.70 -8.48
CA ILE A 128 -5.03 8.47 -7.67
C ILE A 128 -4.38 8.74 -6.30
N SER A 129 -3.46 9.71 -6.25
CA SER A 129 -2.71 10.12 -5.06
C SER A 129 -1.87 8.96 -4.48
N SER A 130 -1.97 8.71 -3.17
CA SER A 130 -1.31 7.61 -2.47
C SER A 130 -2.36 6.69 -1.83
N PRO A 131 -3.01 5.83 -2.63
CA PRO A 131 -4.10 4.99 -2.13
C PRO A 131 -3.59 3.94 -1.14
N PRO A 132 -4.39 3.57 -0.12
CA PRO A 132 -4.14 2.38 0.67
C PRO A 132 -4.27 1.14 -0.23
N VAL A 133 -3.30 0.24 -0.13
CA VAL A 133 -3.23 -0.97 -0.96
C VAL A 133 -2.95 -2.16 -0.05
N MET A 134 -3.54 -3.32 -0.37
CA MET A 134 -3.35 -4.54 0.40
C MET A 134 -1.97 -5.13 0.19
N SER A 135 -1.50 -5.12 -1.06
CA SER A 135 -0.23 -5.70 -1.47
C SER A 135 0.26 -5.09 -2.77
N ARG A 136 1.56 -5.25 -3.04
CA ARG A 136 2.24 -4.78 -4.24
C ARG A 136 2.98 -5.93 -4.89
N HIS A 137 2.87 -6.03 -6.21
CA HIS A 137 3.39 -7.15 -6.99
C HIS A 137 4.16 -6.63 -8.19
N LEU A 138 5.28 -7.27 -8.52
CA LEU A 138 6.01 -6.95 -9.73
C LEU A 138 5.34 -7.63 -10.93
N VAL A 139 5.14 -6.90 -12.02
CA VAL A 139 4.56 -7.46 -13.24
C VAL A 139 5.64 -7.59 -14.30
N LEU A 140 6.01 -8.84 -14.59
CA LEU A 140 7.06 -9.17 -15.56
C LEU A 140 6.48 -9.96 -16.72
N PRO A 141 6.87 -9.65 -17.96
CA PRO A 141 6.52 -10.50 -19.09
C PRO A 141 7.27 -11.83 -19.01
N ILE A 142 6.55 -12.92 -19.19
CA ILE A 142 7.12 -14.27 -19.31
C ILE A 142 7.06 -14.66 -20.78
N ALA A 143 8.16 -15.12 -21.34
CA ALA A 143 8.17 -15.69 -22.69
C ALA A 143 7.49 -17.06 -22.64
N VAL A 144 6.23 -17.13 -23.08
CA VAL A 144 5.51 -18.39 -23.18
C VAL A 144 5.81 -19.01 -24.54
N ASN A 145 6.64 -20.05 -24.57
CA ASN A 145 6.80 -20.89 -25.75
C ASN A 145 5.55 -21.77 -25.87
N LYS A 146 4.79 -21.61 -26.96
CA LYS A 146 3.47 -22.24 -27.17
C LYS A 146 3.51 -23.73 -27.57
N GLU A 147 4.57 -24.48 -27.28
CA GLU A 147 4.74 -25.86 -27.76
C GLU A 147 4.82 -26.94 -26.65
N VAL A 148 4.21 -26.73 -25.48
CA VAL A 148 4.18 -27.78 -24.44
C VAL A 148 2.79 -27.89 -23.82
N ASP A 149 1.86 -28.49 -24.54
CA ASP A 149 0.62 -29.04 -23.94
C ASP A 149 0.11 -30.30 -24.68
N ASP A 150 0.91 -30.93 -25.53
CA ASP A 150 0.57 -32.26 -26.07
C ASP A 150 1.82 -33.14 -26.22
N VAL A 151 1.65 -34.42 -25.85
CA VAL A 151 2.58 -35.57 -25.95
C VAL A 151 3.63 -35.77 -24.83
N GLY A 152 3.26 -36.65 -23.87
CA GLY A 152 3.96 -37.89 -23.46
C GLY A 152 5.46 -37.92 -23.07
N PRO A 153 5.87 -38.82 -22.15
CA PRO A 153 7.22 -38.82 -21.59
C PRO A 153 8.22 -39.50 -22.53
N GLY A 154 9.35 -38.82 -22.78
CA GLY A 154 10.59 -39.43 -23.26
C GLY A 154 11.12 -38.80 -24.53
N THR A 155 12.16 -37.97 -24.42
CA THR A 155 13.56 -38.38 -24.60
C THR A 155 14.48 -37.21 -24.25
N THR A 156 15.61 -37.54 -23.64
CA THR A 156 16.75 -36.69 -23.31
C THR A 156 17.22 -35.80 -24.46
N GLU A 157 17.22 -34.49 -24.26
CA GLU A 157 18.07 -33.54 -24.99
C GLU A 157 18.81 -32.64 -23.99
N GLU A 158 20.07 -32.38 -24.33
CA GLU A 158 21.13 -31.78 -23.53
C GLU A 158 20.93 -30.28 -23.27
N PRO A 159 21.62 -29.68 -22.27
CA PRO A 159 21.41 -28.30 -21.86
C PRO A 159 22.19 -27.33 -22.76
N GLU A 160 21.68 -27.04 -23.94
CA GLU A 160 22.17 -25.92 -24.76
C GLU A 160 21.11 -24.81 -24.86
N GLU A 161 21.53 -23.59 -24.49
CA GLU A 161 20.97 -22.29 -24.89
C GLU A 161 19.88 -21.56 -24.05
N GLU A 162 20.11 -21.26 -22.76
CA GLU A 162 19.36 -20.18 -22.07
C GLU A 162 19.74 -18.75 -22.52
N THR A 163 20.99 -18.55 -22.98
CA THR A 163 21.49 -17.25 -23.44
C THR A 163 20.92 -16.80 -24.78
N SER A 164 20.58 -17.73 -25.67
CA SER A 164 20.01 -17.45 -26.99
C SER A 164 18.53 -17.09 -26.92
N ALA A 165 17.76 -17.78 -26.06
CA ALA A 165 16.33 -17.55 -25.90
C ALA A 165 15.99 -16.15 -25.35
N ASN A 166 16.74 -15.68 -24.34
CA ASN A 166 16.57 -14.32 -23.78
C ASN A 166 16.94 -13.21 -24.79
N GLN A 167 17.92 -13.45 -25.67
CA GLN A 167 18.31 -12.49 -26.71
C GLN A 167 17.30 -12.41 -27.86
N GLN A 168 16.58 -13.50 -28.14
CA GLN A 168 15.49 -13.50 -29.13
C GLN A 168 14.20 -12.89 -28.54
N ALA A 169 13.84 -13.23 -27.29
CA ALA A 169 12.70 -12.65 -26.60
C ALA A 169 12.83 -11.12 -26.38
N GLY A 170 14.04 -10.62 -26.11
CA GLY A 170 14.31 -9.19 -25.98
C GLY A 170 14.15 -8.35 -27.26
N LYS A 171 14.03 -9.00 -28.42
CA LYS A 171 13.78 -8.34 -29.72
C LYS A 171 12.30 -8.30 -30.10
N VAL A 172 11.46 -9.08 -29.42
CA VAL A 172 10.02 -9.11 -29.66
C VAL A 172 9.35 -7.98 -28.88
N PRO A 173 8.55 -7.12 -29.53
CA PRO A 173 7.82 -6.08 -28.83
C PRO A 173 6.93 -6.66 -27.73
N ASN A 174 7.05 -6.14 -26.52
CA ASN A 174 6.28 -6.62 -25.36
C ASN A 174 5.39 -5.52 -24.80
N PHE A 175 4.11 -5.84 -24.60
CA PHE A 175 3.12 -4.89 -24.09
C PHE A 175 3.47 -4.34 -22.70
N CYS A 176 4.02 -5.16 -21.79
CA CYS A 176 4.41 -4.70 -20.45
C CYS A 176 5.49 -3.61 -20.52
N VAL A 177 6.41 -3.71 -21.48
CA VAL A 177 7.48 -2.71 -21.69
C VAL A 177 6.88 -1.40 -22.22
N LEU A 178 5.97 -1.48 -23.19
CA LEU A 178 5.28 -0.31 -23.75
C LEU A 178 4.41 0.38 -22.69
N LEU A 179 3.60 -0.40 -21.96
CA LEU A 179 2.71 0.11 -20.92
C LEU A 179 3.51 0.79 -19.80
N HIS A 180 4.56 0.15 -19.29
CA HIS A 180 5.45 0.75 -18.30
C HIS A 180 6.04 2.08 -18.77
N GLY A 181 6.57 2.12 -20.00
CA GLY A 181 7.16 3.34 -20.57
C GLY A 181 6.14 4.47 -20.67
N SER A 182 4.94 4.16 -21.16
CA SER A 182 3.85 5.14 -21.34
C SER A 182 3.36 5.68 -20.00
N LEU A 183 3.06 4.80 -19.04
CA LEU A 183 2.60 5.20 -17.70
C LEU A 183 3.63 6.10 -16.98
N LYS A 184 4.92 5.81 -17.17
CA LYS A 184 6.00 6.61 -16.58
C LYS A 184 6.11 8.01 -17.20
N VAL A 185 6.05 8.10 -18.53
CA VAL A 185 6.21 9.36 -19.26
C VAL A 185 5.01 10.27 -19.03
N GLU A 186 3.82 9.70 -19.13
CA GLU A 186 2.56 10.43 -18.98
C GLU A 186 2.19 10.70 -17.50
N GLY A 187 2.90 10.10 -16.54
CA GLY A 187 2.57 10.25 -15.12
C GLY A 187 1.19 9.69 -14.79
N MET A 188 0.82 8.56 -15.39
CA MET A 188 -0.49 7.92 -15.23
C MET A 188 -0.38 6.56 -14.54
N VAL A 189 -1.53 6.07 -14.07
CA VAL A 189 -1.73 4.70 -13.62
C VAL A 189 -2.84 4.05 -14.44
N ALA A 190 -2.76 2.74 -14.67
CA ALA A 190 -3.82 1.98 -15.33
C ALA A 190 -4.65 1.24 -14.28
N LEU A 191 -5.97 1.46 -14.26
CA LEU A 191 -6.88 0.69 -13.41
C LEU A 191 -7.09 -0.70 -14.00
N VAL A 192 -7.06 -1.71 -13.14
CA VAL A 192 -7.19 -3.12 -13.52
C VAL A 192 -8.30 -3.77 -12.74
N GLN A 193 -9.12 -4.58 -13.40
CA GLN A 193 -10.12 -5.40 -12.75
C GLN A 193 -9.48 -6.71 -12.27
N LEU A 194 -9.58 -6.96 -10.97
CA LEU A 194 -9.07 -8.16 -10.31
C LEU A 194 -10.16 -9.19 -10.06
N GLY A 195 -11.43 -8.77 -10.05
CA GLY A 195 -12.58 -9.65 -9.86
C GLY A 195 -13.90 -8.87 -9.76
N PRO A 196 -14.99 -9.53 -9.35
CA PRO A 196 -16.26 -8.85 -9.09
C PRO A 196 -16.10 -7.84 -7.95
N GLU A 197 -16.34 -6.56 -8.26
CA GLU A 197 -16.13 -5.44 -7.31
C GLU A 197 -14.73 -5.42 -6.67
N TRP A 198 -13.71 -5.86 -7.41
CA TRP A 198 -12.34 -5.82 -6.93
C TRP A 198 -11.41 -5.28 -8.02
N TYR A 199 -10.62 -4.26 -7.63
CA TYR A 199 -9.81 -3.48 -8.54
C TYR A 199 -8.41 -3.26 -7.98
N GLY A 200 -7.48 -2.97 -8.88
CA GLY A 200 -6.13 -2.57 -8.56
C GLY A 200 -5.63 -1.51 -9.54
N MET A 201 -4.34 -1.20 -9.43
CA MET A 201 -3.67 -0.29 -10.35
C MET A 201 -2.31 -0.83 -10.79
N LEU A 202 -2.01 -0.66 -12.07
CA LEU A 202 -0.68 -0.82 -12.65
C LEU A 202 -0.02 0.55 -12.77
N TYR A 203 1.23 0.63 -12.36
CA TYR A 203 1.99 1.87 -12.38
C TYR A 203 3.48 1.58 -12.52
N SER A 204 4.21 2.58 -13.02
CA SER A 204 5.67 2.52 -13.04
C SER A 204 6.21 2.92 -11.68
N GLN A 205 6.99 2.03 -11.05
CA GLN A 205 7.74 2.35 -9.84
C GLN A 205 9.22 2.41 -10.14
N ALA A 206 9.86 3.50 -9.72
CA ALA A 206 11.31 3.60 -9.69
C ALA A 206 11.84 2.92 -8.42
N ASP A 207 12.65 1.87 -8.63
CA ASP A 207 13.43 1.22 -7.57
C ASP A 207 14.74 2.00 -7.35
N SER A 208 15.27 2.58 -8.42
CA SER A 208 16.43 3.48 -8.37
C SER A 208 16.31 4.58 -9.43
N LYS A 209 17.26 5.53 -9.44
CA LYS A 209 17.36 6.57 -10.48
C LYS A 209 17.48 6.00 -11.91
N LYS A 210 17.92 4.74 -12.07
CA LYS A 210 18.18 4.11 -13.38
C LYS A 210 17.22 2.97 -13.72
N LYS A 211 16.58 2.35 -12.74
CA LYS A 211 15.70 1.19 -12.94
C LYS A 211 14.30 1.47 -12.44
N SER A 212 13.33 1.39 -13.34
CA SER A 212 11.92 1.34 -13.01
C SER A 212 11.29 0.09 -13.63
N ASN A 213 10.31 -0.47 -12.94
CA ASN A 213 9.58 -1.64 -13.40
C ASN A 213 8.07 -1.38 -13.29
N LEU A 214 7.31 -2.18 -14.04
CA LEU A 214 5.85 -2.22 -13.89
C LEU A 214 5.51 -2.92 -12.58
N MET A 215 4.70 -2.27 -11.76
CA MET A 215 4.16 -2.85 -10.53
C MET A 215 2.64 -2.78 -10.55
N MET A 216 2.02 -3.73 -9.86
CA MET A 216 0.59 -3.80 -9.60
C MET A 216 0.36 -3.62 -8.11
N SER A 217 -0.61 -2.80 -7.73
CA SER A 217 -1.13 -2.73 -6.37
C SER A 217 -2.58 -3.14 -6.34
N LEU A 218 -2.96 -3.91 -5.32
CA LEU A 218 -4.35 -4.36 -5.13
C LEU A 218 -5.05 -3.43 -4.13
N PHE A 219 -6.24 -2.94 -4.48
CA PHE A 219 -7.07 -2.21 -3.52
C PHE A 219 -7.85 -3.19 -2.64
N GLU A 220 -8.46 -2.66 -1.57
CA GLU A 220 -9.41 -3.41 -0.77
C GLU A 220 -10.60 -3.84 -1.66
N PRO A 221 -11.07 -5.11 -1.58
CA PRO A 221 -12.27 -5.53 -2.27
C PRO A 221 -13.49 -4.72 -1.84
N GLY A 222 -14.27 -4.25 -2.81
CA GLY A 222 -15.49 -3.49 -2.56
C GLY A 222 -15.80 -2.47 -3.66
N PRO A 223 -17.00 -1.86 -3.61
CA PRO A 223 -17.47 -0.94 -4.65
C PRO A 223 -16.76 0.43 -4.62
N GLU A 224 -16.33 0.88 -3.44
CA GLU A 224 -15.71 2.20 -3.22
C GLU A 224 -14.39 2.05 -2.43
N PRO A 225 -13.34 1.44 -3.00
CA PRO A 225 -12.06 1.28 -2.32
C PRO A 225 -11.41 2.63 -2.00
N LEU A 226 -11.61 3.62 -2.89
CA LEU A 226 -11.03 4.96 -2.81
C LEU A 226 -12.14 6.02 -2.79
N PRO A 227 -12.46 6.62 -1.63
CA PRO A 227 -13.57 7.56 -1.51
C PRO A 227 -13.47 8.80 -2.42
N TRP A 228 -12.25 9.22 -2.76
CA TRP A 228 -12.02 10.36 -3.65
C TRP A 228 -12.17 10.03 -5.14
N LEU A 229 -12.19 8.76 -5.53
CA LEU A 229 -12.60 8.31 -6.88
C LEU A 229 -14.07 7.90 -6.92
N GLY A 230 -14.66 7.55 -5.77
CA GLY A 230 -16.04 7.08 -5.68
C GLY A 230 -16.17 5.62 -6.12
N LYS A 231 -17.31 5.26 -6.71
CA LYS A 231 -17.55 3.91 -7.19
C LYS A 231 -16.76 3.66 -8.46
N VAL A 232 -15.86 2.68 -8.44
CA VAL A 232 -15.03 2.35 -9.61
C VAL A 232 -15.91 1.92 -10.80
N SER A 233 -17.04 1.25 -10.54
CA SER A 233 -18.02 0.87 -11.55
C SER A 233 -18.80 2.03 -12.19
N GLN A 234 -18.69 3.23 -11.62
CA GLN A 234 -19.29 4.46 -12.17
C GLN A 234 -18.27 5.34 -12.89
N LEU A 235 -17.00 4.92 -12.93
CA LEU A 235 -15.99 5.56 -13.76
C LEU A 235 -16.27 5.20 -15.22
N GLY A 236 -16.52 6.21 -16.04
CA GLY A 236 -16.79 6.07 -17.47
C GLY A 236 -15.71 6.73 -18.30
N PRO A 237 -15.66 6.44 -19.61
CA PRO A 237 -14.75 7.11 -20.52
C PRO A 237 -15.12 8.59 -20.67
N ILE A 238 -14.10 9.44 -20.87
CA ILE A 238 -14.30 10.88 -21.10
C ILE A 238 -15.16 11.18 -22.34
N SER A 239 -15.26 10.24 -23.29
CA SER A 239 -16.08 10.37 -24.50
C SER A 239 -17.58 10.43 -24.22
N ASP A 240 -18.02 9.87 -23.10
CA ASP A 240 -19.43 9.79 -22.73
C ASP A 240 -19.87 11.01 -21.91
N ALA A 241 -18.90 11.82 -21.46
CA ALA A 241 -19.16 13.07 -20.76
C ALA A 241 -19.57 14.17 -21.75
N ALA A 242 -20.44 15.08 -21.29
CA ALA A 242 -20.89 16.23 -22.11
C ALA A 242 -19.74 17.20 -22.43
N GLU A 243 -18.78 17.33 -21.51
CA GLU A 243 -17.59 18.16 -21.63
C GLU A 243 -16.40 17.40 -21.04
N ASN A 244 -15.18 17.63 -21.55
CA ASN A 244 -13.99 16.99 -20.99
C ASN A 244 -13.77 17.46 -19.53
N PRO A 245 -13.86 16.57 -18.54
CA PRO A 245 -13.70 16.95 -17.14
C PRO A 245 -12.28 17.45 -16.79
N TYR A 246 -11.28 17.09 -17.60
CA TYR A 246 -9.91 17.57 -17.46
C TYR A 246 -9.69 18.97 -18.08
N GLY A 247 -10.68 19.47 -18.82
CA GLY A 247 -10.57 20.70 -19.62
C GLY A 247 -9.85 20.46 -20.95
N GLU A 248 -9.91 21.42 -21.88
CA GLU A 248 -9.25 21.28 -23.19
C GLU A 248 -7.70 21.30 -23.10
N ASP A 249 -7.17 21.94 -22.05
CA ASP A 249 -5.73 22.09 -21.79
C ASP A 249 -5.23 21.23 -20.61
N ASP A 250 -6.00 20.21 -20.17
CA ASP A 250 -5.68 19.38 -18.99
C ASP A 250 -5.38 20.18 -17.70
N SER A 251 -6.07 21.32 -17.55
CA SER A 251 -5.87 22.26 -16.43
C SER A 251 -6.80 22.02 -15.24
N LYS A 252 -7.74 21.08 -15.37
CA LYS A 252 -8.73 20.73 -14.35
C LYS A 252 -8.69 19.22 -14.11
N SER A 253 -9.34 18.80 -13.04
CA SER A 253 -9.57 17.38 -12.77
C SER A 253 -10.95 17.20 -12.16
N PRO A 254 -11.68 16.10 -12.51
CA PRO A 254 -12.89 15.71 -11.81
C PRO A 254 -12.64 15.22 -10.38
N PHE A 255 -11.38 14.94 -10.03
CA PHE A 255 -10.95 14.43 -8.73
C PHE A 255 -10.21 15.51 -7.92
N PRO A 256 -10.19 15.39 -6.57
CA PRO A 256 -10.86 14.39 -5.74
C PRO A 256 -12.35 14.69 -5.55
N LEU A 257 -13.17 13.64 -5.51
CA LEU A 257 -14.58 13.74 -5.11
C LEU A 257 -14.70 14.20 -3.66
N GLN A 258 -15.44 15.29 -3.46
CA GLN A 258 -15.64 15.87 -2.14
C GLN A 258 -16.69 15.08 -1.36
N PRO A 259 -16.45 14.79 -0.07
CA PRO A 259 -17.44 14.11 0.75
C PRO A 259 -18.68 14.99 0.91
N LYS A 260 -19.88 14.37 0.86
CA LYS A 260 -21.18 15.08 1.03
C LYS A 260 -21.24 15.89 2.32
N ILE A 261 -20.61 15.39 3.39
CA ILE A 261 -20.53 16.05 4.70
C ILE A 261 -19.07 16.44 4.96
N LYS A 262 -18.84 17.73 5.14
CA LYS A 262 -17.52 18.26 5.51
C LYS A 262 -17.10 17.73 6.88
N ARG A 263 -15.81 17.41 7.01
CA ARG A 263 -15.22 16.99 8.28
C ARG A 263 -15.09 18.19 9.23
N SER A 264 -14.97 17.92 10.53
CA SER A 264 -14.90 18.95 11.58
C SER A 264 -13.77 19.97 11.36
N TYR A 265 -12.62 19.55 10.84
CA TYR A 265 -11.49 20.44 10.53
C TYR A 265 -11.66 21.24 9.22
N ALA A 266 -12.55 20.81 8.33
CA ALA A 266 -12.86 21.47 7.06
C ALA A 266 -14.13 22.32 7.14
N GLN A 267 -14.68 22.50 8.34
CA GLN A 267 -15.83 23.34 8.62
C GLN A 267 -15.60 24.09 9.92
N ASN A 268 -16.37 25.16 10.12
CA ASN A 268 -16.30 25.90 11.37
C ASN A 268 -17.06 25.12 12.45
N VAL A 269 -16.34 24.61 13.45
CA VAL A 269 -16.91 23.97 14.64
C VAL A 269 -16.50 24.74 15.89
N THR A 270 -17.40 24.84 16.86
CA THR A 270 -17.14 25.47 18.17
C THR A 270 -16.79 24.39 19.19
N VAL A 271 -15.65 24.52 19.89
CA VAL A 271 -15.18 23.56 20.89
C VAL A 271 -14.70 24.29 22.14
N TRP A 272 -15.49 24.24 23.21
CA TRP A 272 -15.22 24.94 24.48
C TRP A 272 -14.96 24.02 25.67
N ILE A 273 -14.45 22.80 25.41
CA ILE A 273 -14.04 21.88 26.47
C ILE A 273 -12.86 22.46 27.27
N LYS A 274 -11.94 23.18 26.61
CA LYS A 274 -10.82 23.89 27.23
C LYS A 274 -11.11 25.40 27.26
N ALA A 275 -10.77 26.06 28.36
CA ALA A 275 -10.95 27.51 28.52
C ALA A 275 -10.25 28.33 27.41
N SER A 276 -9.12 27.85 26.89
CA SER A 276 -8.39 28.49 25.79
C SER A 276 -9.20 28.58 24.50
N GLY A 277 -10.07 27.60 24.22
CA GLY A 277 -10.95 27.62 23.05
C GLY A 277 -11.96 28.77 23.13
N LEU A 278 -12.66 28.87 24.26
CA LEU A 278 -13.62 29.96 24.52
C LEU A 278 -12.93 31.33 24.50
N GLN A 279 -11.78 31.46 25.16
CA GLN A 279 -11.01 32.71 25.16
C GLN A 279 -10.59 33.12 23.74
N THR A 280 -10.19 32.17 22.90
CA THR A 280 -9.81 32.44 21.51
C THR A 280 -10.98 32.98 20.70
N ASP A 281 -12.18 32.40 20.86
CA ASP A 281 -13.36 32.85 20.11
C ASP A 281 -13.89 34.20 20.62
N VAL A 282 -13.87 34.45 21.93
CA VAL A 282 -14.17 35.78 22.51
C VAL A 282 -13.16 36.82 22.01
N GLN A 283 -11.86 36.51 21.98
CA GLN A 283 -10.86 37.42 21.44
C GLN A 283 -11.05 37.70 19.94
N LYS A 284 -11.51 36.73 19.14
CA LYS A 284 -11.87 36.97 17.74
C LYS A 284 -13.04 37.95 17.62
N ILE A 285 -14.03 37.88 18.50
CA ILE A 285 -15.16 38.82 18.53
C ILE A 285 -14.65 40.23 18.84
N LEU A 286 -13.90 40.41 19.93
CA LEU A 286 -13.35 41.71 20.35
C LEU A 286 -12.44 42.34 19.28
N ARG A 287 -11.59 41.53 18.63
CA ARG A 287 -10.73 42.02 17.52
C ARG A 287 -11.52 42.54 16.33
N ASN A 288 -12.67 41.94 16.03
CA ASN A 288 -13.55 42.40 14.96
C ASN A 288 -14.40 43.62 15.40
N ALA A 289 -14.78 43.70 16.68
CA ALA A 289 -15.51 44.84 17.24
C ALA A 289 -14.70 46.14 17.14
N ARG A 290 -13.41 46.10 17.46
CA ARG A 290 -12.50 47.27 17.37
C ARG A 290 -12.26 47.79 15.96
N LYS A 291 -12.62 47.00 14.94
CA LYS A 291 -12.47 47.35 13.51
C LYS A 291 -13.81 47.68 12.87
N LEU A 292 -14.82 48.01 13.67
CA LEU A 292 -16.07 48.55 13.16
C LEU A 292 -15.85 50.03 12.76
N PRO A 293 -16.43 50.47 11.63
CA PRO A 293 -17.40 49.79 10.77
C PRO A 293 -16.81 48.89 9.66
N GLU A 294 -15.49 48.85 9.46
CA GLU A 294 -14.86 48.13 8.33
C GLU A 294 -15.11 46.61 8.31
N LYS A 295 -15.22 45.95 9.46
CA LYS A 295 -15.41 44.48 9.58
C LYS A 295 -16.82 44.04 9.99
N THR A 296 -17.83 44.89 9.74
CA THR A 296 -19.22 44.67 10.18
C THR A 296 -19.78 43.29 9.80
N GLN A 297 -19.63 42.83 8.55
CA GLN A 297 -20.16 41.52 8.13
C GLN A 297 -19.48 40.34 8.84
N THR A 298 -18.17 40.40 9.05
CA THR A 298 -17.43 39.35 9.73
C THR A 298 -17.78 39.32 11.22
N PHE A 299 -17.93 40.49 11.85
CA PHE A 299 -18.32 40.63 13.25
C PHE A 299 -19.66 39.93 13.54
N TYR A 300 -20.72 40.28 12.80
CA TYR A 300 -22.04 39.67 13.01
C TYR A 300 -22.04 38.16 12.76
N LYS A 301 -21.33 37.67 11.72
CA LYS A 301 -21.22 36.23 11.45
C LYS A 301 -20.61 35.46 12.64
N VAL A 302 -19.57 36.00 13.27
CA VAL A 302 -18.93 35.36 14.42
C VAL A 302 -19.83 35.43 15.66
N VAL A 303 -20.44 36.58 15.95
CA VAL A 303 -21.33 36.75 17.10
C VAL A 303 -22.55 35.82 17.02
N THR A 304 -23.22 35.75 15.87
CA THR A 304 -24.37 34.85 15.67
C THR A 304 -23.97 33.38 15.85
N ARG A 305 -22.79 33.00 15.35
CA ARG A 305 -22.26 31.63 15.51
C ARG A 305 -22.00 31.28 16.97
N GLU A 306 -21.26 32.12 17.70
CA GLU A 306 -20.97 31.82 19.10
C GLU A 306 -22.21 31.90 19.97
N SER A 307 -23.15 32.81 19.67
CA SER A 307 -24.45 32.84 20.36
C SER A 307 -25.22 31.53 20.19
N ALA A 308 -25.26 30.99 18.97
CA ALA A 308 -25.87 29.68 18.72
C ALA A 308 -25.13 28.54 19.47
N GLY A 309 -23.81 28.60 19.55
CA GLY A 309 -23.00 27.67 20.34
C GLY A 309 -23.30 27.74 21.84
N MET A 310 -23.40 28.95 22.41
CA MET A 310 -23.74 29.18 23.82
C MET A 310 -25.14 28.68 24.15
N ASP A 311 -26.12 28.96 23.29
CA ASP A 311 -27.51 28.53 23.48
C ASP A 311 -27.62 27.00 23.42
N THR A 312 -26.91 26.35 22.50
CA THR A 312 -26.89 24.89 22.36
C THR A 312 -26.21 24.20 23.55
N LEU A 313 -25.13 24.77 24.08
CA LEU A 313 -24.40 24.24 25.23
C LEU A 313 -25.00 24.66 26.58
N LEU A 314 -26.09 25.43 26.59
CA LEU A 314 -26.74 25.98 27.79
C LEU A 314 -25.82 26.90 28.62
N PHE A 315 -24.82 27.53 27.99
CA PHE A 315 -23.87 28.46 28.60
C PHE A 315 -24.46 29.88 28.71
N MET A 316 -25.65 30.02 29.29
CA MET A 316 -26.34 31.33 29.38
C MET A 316 -25.54 32.37 30.18
N PHE A 317 -24.79 31.96 31.21
CA PHE A 317 -23.90 32.85 31.97
C PHE A 317 -22.76 33.44 31.12
N SER A 318 -22.22 32.68 30.17
CA SER A 318 -21.18 33.19 29.26
C SER A 318 -21.72 34.20 28.27
N ARG A 319 -22.99 34.07 27.87
CA ARG A 319 -23.67 35.03 27.00
C ARG A 319 -23.85 36.39 27.68
N LEU A 320 -24.30 36.41 28.95
CA LEU A 320 -24.39 37.64 29.74
C LEU A 320 -23.02 38.33 29.87
N LYS A 321 -21.98 37.57 30.21
CA LYS A 321 -20.63 38.12 30.37
C LYS A 321 -20.02 38.62 29.06
N MET A 322 -20.41 38.05 27.92
CA MET A 322 -20.00 38.54 26.61
C MET A 322 -20.66 39.87 26.27
N VAL A 323 -21.93 40.07 26.63
CA VAL A 323 -22.65 41.35 26.46
C VAL A 323 -22.01 42.44 27.32
N GLU A 324 -21.74 42.16 28.61
CA GLU A 324 -21.04 43.09 29.50
C GLU A 324 -19.69 43.55 28.90
N ASN A 325 -18.90 42.61 28.37
CA ASN A 325 -17.61 42.96 27.75
C ASN A 325 -17.74 43.82 26.48
N MET A 326 -18.80 43.63 25.68
CA MET A 326 -19.06 44.45 24.50
C MET A 326 -19.55 45.85 24.86
N GLU A 327 -20.33 46.00 25.93
CA GLU A 327 -20.74 47.31 26.46
C GLU A 327 -19.53 48.10 26.97
N VAL A 328 -18.60 47.44 27.68
CA VAL A 328 -17.36 48.09 28.15
C VAL A 328 -16.48 48.56 26.99
N GLU A 329 -16.31 47.76 25.93
CA GLU A 329 -15.55 48.20 24.74
C GLU A 329 -16.25 49.36 23.99
N SER A 330 -17.58 49.36 23.95
CA SER A 330 -18.35 50.47 23.34
C SER A 330 -18.16 51.77 24.12
N ILE A 331 -18.14 51.70 25.45
CA ILE A 331 -17.89 52.85 26.33
C ILE A 331 -16.45 53.37 26.16
N HIS A 332 -15.44 52.49 26.06
CA HIS A 332 -14.07 52.91 25.80
C HIS A 332 -13.88 53.55 24.42
N SER A 333 -14.50 53.00 23.38
CA SER A 333 -14.45 53.59 22.04
C SER A 333 -15.13 54.96 21.97
N ILE A 334 -16.07 55.27 22.87
CA ILE A 334 -16.69 56.59 22.99
C ILE A 334 -15.79 57.57 23.77
N MET A 335 -15.03 57.08 24.75
CA MET A 335 -14.10 57.91 25.53
C MET A 335 -12.80 58.28 24.78
N ASP A 336 -12.32 57.46 23.85
CA ASP A 336 -11.12 57.73 23.03
C ASP A 336 -11.36 58.71 21.86
N VAL A 337 -12.58 59.24 21.70
CA VAL A 337 -12.99 60.18 20.62
C VAL A 337 -13.06 61.65 21.09
N ASN A 338 -12.58 61.96 22.31
CA ASN A 338 -12.39 63.33 22.81
C ASN A 338 -10.91 63.67 22.98
#